data_AF-A0A4P6B5P0-F1
#
_entry.id   AF-A0A4P6B5P0-F1
#
_cell.length_a   1.000
_cell.length_b   1.000
_cell.length_c   1.000
_cell.angle_alpha   90.00
_cell.angle_beta   90.00
_cell.angle_gamma   90.00
#
_symmetry.space_group_name_H-M   'P 1'
#
loop_
_entity.id
_entity.type
_entity.pdbx_description
1 polymer ?
#
loop_
_entity_poly.entity_id
_entity_poly.type
_entity_poly.pdbx_seq_one_letter_code
_entity_poly.pdbx_strand_id
1 'polypeptide(L)' 'MALEGLTTQEIARRIYHTPEAVDNYLRLFDRVLLLRYYHVPASAMMRITGHSQGLPEEHLALVKSTQY' A
#
# COMPACT_ATOMS: atom_id res chain seq x y z
N MET A 1 -6.80 7.16 4.87
CA MET A 1 -7.89 7.66 3.99
C MET A 1 -8.22 6.52 3.06
N ALA A 2 -9.45 6.01 3.09
CA ALA A 2 -9.82 4.88 2.24
C ALA A 2 -10.11 5.38 0.82
N LEU A 3 -9.50 4.69 -0.16
CA LEU A 3 -9.54 5.00 -1.58
C LEU A 3 -10.98 5.37 -2.02
N GLU A 4 -11.15 6.58 -2.54
CA GLU A 4 -12.39 7.09 -3.15
C GLU A 4 -13.65 7.14 -2.25
N GLY A 5 -13.49 7.22 -0.93
CA GLY A 5 -14.63 7.38 -0.01
C GLY A 5 -15.37 6.07 0.31
N LEU A 6 -14.83 4.93 -0.12
CA LEU A 6 -15.32 3.61 0.27
C LEU A 6 -14.79 3.24 1.66
N THR A 7 -15.62 2.66 2.51
CA THR A 7 -15.21 2.06 3.77
C THR A 7 -14.40 0.78 3.52
N THR A 8 -13.56 0.40 4.49
CA THR A 8 -12.82 -0.88 4.48
C THR A 8 -13.73 -2.09 4.23
N GLN A 9 -14.96 -2.05 4.75
CA GLN A 9 -15.95 -3.10 4.54
C GLN A 9 -16.45 -3.18 3.09
N GLU A 10 -16.68 -2.04 2.44
CA GLU A 10 -17.11 -1.98 1.04
C GLU A 10 -16.00 -2.47 0.11
N ILE A 11 -14.75 -2.10 0.39
CA ILE A 11 -13.58 -2.59 -0.33
C ILE A 11 -13.47 -4.11 -0.16
N ALA A 12 -13.53 -4.60 1.09
CA ALA A 12 -13.44 -6.02 1.42
C ALA A 12 -14.49 -6.86 0.67
N ARG A 13 -15.73 -6.37 0.61
CA ARG A 13 -16.82 -7.02 -0.14
C ARG A 13 -16.55 -7.04 -1.64
N ARG A 14 -16.00 -5.96 -2.21
CA ARG A 14 -15.70 -5.86 -3.65
C ARG A 14 -14.60 -6.82 -4.09
N ILE A 15 -13.57 -7.00 -3.26
CA ILE A 15 -12.40 -7.83 -3.60
C ILE A 15 -12.48 -9.24 -3.00
N TYR A 16 -13.60 -9.61 -2.37
CA TYR A 16 -13.79 -10.90 -1.70
C TYR A 16 -12.74 -11.23 -0.63
N HIS A 17 -12.33 -10.22 0.14
CA HIS A 17 -11.41 -10.37 1.27
C HIS A 17 -12.10 -10.03 2.59
N THR A 18 -11.46 -10.34 3.72
CA THR A 18 -11.93 -9.86 5.02
C THR A 18 -11.56 -8.37 5.22
N PRO A 19 -12.34 -7.61 6.01
CA PRO A 19 -11.99 -6.23 6.35
C PRO A 19 -10.60 -6.09 6.97
N GLU A 20 -10.15 -7.08 7.76
CA GLU A 20 -8.83 -7.10 8.38
C GLU A 20 -7.72 -7.24 7.33
N ALA A 21 -7.94 -8.07 6.31
CA ALA A 21 -7.01 -8.19 5.20
C ALA A 21 -6.88 -6.85 4.45
N VAL A 22 -8.00 -6.17 4.20
CA VAL A 22 -7.99 -4.83 3.57
C VAL A 22 -7.28 -3.81 4.44
N ASP A 23 -7.56 -3.78 5.75
CA ASP A 23 -6.88 -2.85 6.68
C ASP A 23 -5.36 -3.07 6.68
N ASN A 24 -4.92 -4.34 6.67
CA ASN A 24 -3.50 -4.68 6.58
C ASN A 24 -2.86 -4.16 5.28
N TYR A 25 -3.55 -4.31 4.14
CA TYR A 25 -3.08 -3.76 2.87
C TYR A 25 -2.99 -2.22 2.90
N LEU A 26 -4.02 -1.55 3.42
CA LEU A 26 -4.02 -0.09 3.53
C LEU A 26 -2.90 0.44 4.44
N ARG A 27 -2.67 -0.21 5.59
CA ARG A 27 -1.57 0.15 6.50
C ARG A 27 -0.20 -0.02 5.86
N LEU A 28 -0.01 -1.10 5.10
CA LEU A 28 1.24 -1.33 4.38
C LEU A 28 1.45 -0.26 3.31
N PHE A 29 0.40 0.06 2.55
CA PHE A 29 0.43 1.10 1.53
C PHE A 29 0.79 2.47 2.13
N ASP A 30 0.12 2.87 3.22
CA ASP A 30 0.42 4.13 3.93
C ASP A 30 1.87 4.20 4.42
N ARG A 31 2.42 3.09 4.95
CA ARG A 31 3.83 3.01 5.35
C ARG A 31 4.77 3.17 4.17
N VAL A 32 4.50 2.52 3.04
CA VAL A 32 5.33 2.65 1.83
C VAL A 32 5.28 4.07 1.29
N LEU A 33 4.11 4.72 1.28
CA LEU A 33 3.97 6.13 0.89
C LEU A 33 4.79 7.06 1.78
N LEU A 34 4.72 6.89 3.11
CA LEU A 34 5.52 7.68 4.05
C LEU A 34 7.02 7.51 3.80
N LEU A 35 7.49 6.26 3.63
CA LEU A 35 8.90 6.00 3.36
C LEU A 35 9.35 6.64 2.03
N ARG A 36 8.48 6.65 1.02
CA ARG A 36 8.75 7.33 -0.25
C ARG A 36 8.81 8.85 -0.09
N TYR A 37 7.90 9.43 0.68
CA TYR A 37 7.89 10.85 0.98
C TYR A 37 9.21 11.30 1.64
N TYR A 38 9.77 10.47 2.52
CA TYR A 38 11.08 10.71 3.14
C TYR A 38 12.29 10.27 2.30
N HIS A 39 12.09 9.96 1.01
CA HIS A 39 13.14 9.55 0.08
C HIS A 39 13.99 8.36 0.57
N VAL A 40 13.39 7.46 1.35
CA VAL A 40 14.08 6.27 1.85
C VAL A 40 14.43 5.36 0.66
N PRO A 41 15.67 4.85 0.54
CA PRO A 41 16.01 3.92 -0.53
C PRO A 41 15.14 2.65 -0.47
N ALA A 42 14.73 2.12 -1.62
CA ALA A 42 13.89 0.91 -1.70
C ALA A 42 14.50 -0.29 -0.94
N SER A 43 15.83 -0.41 -0.96
CA SER A 43 16.58 -1.41 -0.19
C SER A 43 16.37 -1.30 1.33
N ALA A 44 16.21 -0.07 1.85
CA ALA A 44 15.91 0.18 3.25
C ALA A 44 14.41 0.01 3.54
N MET A 45 13.53 0.39 2.62
CA MET A 45 12.07 0.19 2.77
C MET A 45 11.71 -1.27 2.97
N MET A 46 12.36 -2.19 2.26
CA MET A 46 12.16 -3.64 2.43
C MET A 46 12.52 -4.12 3.84
N ARG A 47 13.62 -3.63 4.39
CA ARG A 47 14.03 -3.98 5.76
C ARG A 47 13.07 -3.41 6.80
N ILE A 48 12.55 -2.21 6.58
CA ILE A 48 11.64 -1.53 7.50
C ILE A 48 10.25 -2.17 7.49
N THR A 49 9.77 -2.59 6.32
CA THR A 49 8.42 -3.14 6.14
C THR A 49 8.38 -4.65 6.37
N GLY A 50 9.51 -5.35 6.30
CA GLY A 50 9.57 -6.81 6.48
C GLY A 50 8.98 -7.63 5.32
N HIS A 51 8.65 -6.97 4.20
CA HIS A 51 8.09 -7.61 2.99
C HIS A 51 9.17 -7.82 1.93
N SER A 52 9.02 -8.86 1.11
CA SER A 52 9.91 -9.19 -0.01
C SER A 52 9.79 -8.19 -1.17
N GLN A 53 10.82 -8.16 -2.05
CA GLN A 53 10.98 -7.19 -3.16
C GLN A 53 9.74 -6.91 -4.02
N GLY A 54 8.85 -7.89 -4.21
CA GLY A 54 7.73 -7.77 -5.14
C GLY A 54 6.69 -6.73 -4.74
N LEU A 55 6.39 -6.58 -3.45
CA LEU A 55 5.29 -5.75 -2.96
C LEU A 55 5.59 -4.23 -3.04
N PRO A 56 6.80 -3.77 -2.67
CA PRO A 56 7.20 -2.36 -2.83
C PRO A 56 7.36 -1.94 -4.30
N GLU A 57 7.87 -2.81 -5.18
CA GLU A 57 8.02 -2.51 -6.61
C GLU A 57 6.67 -2.38 -7.32
N GLU A 58 5.71 -3.25 -7.00
CA GLU A 58 4.35 -3.19 -7.55
C GLU A 58 3.60 -1.93 -7.06
N HIS A 59 3.77 -1.55 -5.79
CA HIS A 59 3.24 -0.28 -5.26
C HIS A 59 3.93 0.95 -5.88
N LEU A 60 5.24 0.92 -6.12
CA LEU A 60 5.96 2.00 -6.80
C LEU A 60 5.52 2.15 -8.27
N ALA A 61 5.19 1.03 -8.94
CA ALA A 61 4.65 1.02 -10.30
C ALA A 61 3.26 1.67 -10.36
N LEU A 62 2.37 1.35 -9.40
CA LEU A 62 1.04 1.98 -9.31
C LEU A 62 1.10 3.49 -9.12
N VAL A 63 2.03 4.00 -8.30
CA VAL A 63 2.16 5.45 -8.10
C VAL A 63 2.72 6.15 -9.34
N LYS A 64 3.51 5.48 -10.20
CA LYS A 64 3.94 6.05 -11.49
C LYS A 64 2.78 6.14 -12.50
N SER A 65 1.80 5.25 -12.44
CA SER A 65 0.63 5.30 -13.33
C SER A 65 -0.46 6.30 -12.90
N THR A 66 -0.46 6.74 -11.63
CA THR A 66 -1.44 7.67 -11.08
C THR A 66 -0.97 9.14 -11.11
N GLN A 67 -0.02 9.47 -11.99
CA GLN A 67 0.42 10.84 -12.21
C GLN A 67 -0.50 11.50 -13.26
N TYR A 68 -1.64 12.02 -12.78
CA TYR A 68 -2.41 13.08 -13.44
C TYR A 68 -2.02 14.42 -12.82
#